data_AF-A0A2V9M8W8-F1
#
_entry.id   AF-A0A2V9M8W8-F1
#
_cell.length_a   1.000
_cell.length_b   1.000
_cell.length_c   1.000
_cell.angle_alpha   90.00
_cell.angle_beta   90.00
_cell.angle_gamma   90.00
#
_symmetry.space_group_name_H-M   'P 1'
#
loop_
_entity.id
_entity.type
_entity.pdbx_description
1 polymer ?
#
loop_
_entity_poly.entity_id
_entity_poly.type
_entity_poly.pdbx_seq_one_letter_code
_entity_poly.pdbx_strand_id
1 'polypeptide(L)'
;MTAAIAAFPGVVRGQGAVPAANYRSYSRCLPDYLRILAQRAYNLRNQEIAKLTTTAAIRDRQRWVRKTFWKLVGGTPERTPLNARTVGSFEREGYRIEKVVYESQPRFFVPAN
;
A
#
# COMPACT_ATOMS: atom_id res chain seq x y z
N MET A 1 -38.17 17.04 67.76
CA MET A 1 -37.37 18.28 67.82
C MET A 1 -35.92 17.91 67.53
N THR A 2 -35.51 17.86 66.26
CA THR A 2 -34.66 18.87 65.58
C THR A 2 -33.36 19.18 66.31
N ALA A 3 -32.26 18.58 65.84
CA ALA A 3 -30.91 19.10 66.01
C ALA A 3 -30.19 19.01 64.67
N ALA A 4 -29.79 20.18 64.16
CA ALA A 4 -29.27 20.42 62.84
C ALA A 4 -27.79 20.02 62.72
N ILE A 5 -27.43 19.35 61.62
CA ILE A 5 -26.04 19.11 61.25
C ILE A 5 -25.62 20.26 60.32
N ALA A 6 -24.71 21.10 60.81
CA ALA A 6 -24.16 22.23 60.11
C ALA A 6 -23.33 21.79 58.89
N ALA A 7 -23.62 22.38 57.74
CA ALA A 7 -22.81 22.26 56.53
C ALA A 7 -21.51 23.06 56.69
N PHE A 8 -20.37 22.39 56.52
CA PHE A 8 -19.09 23.06 56.26
C PHE A 8 -18.90 23.22 54.75
N PRO A 9 -18.79 24.44 54.20
CA PRO A 9 -18.45 24.64 52.80
C PRO A 9 -16.94 24.50 52.64
N GLY A 10 -16.46 23.27 52.54
CA GLY A 10 -15.09 22.99 52.11
C GLY A 10 -15.00 23.23 50.61
N VAL A 11 -14.69 24.46 50.18
CA VAL A 11 -14.28 24.73 48.80
C VAL A 11 -12.93 24.04 48.58
N VAL A 12 -12.97 22.83 48.02
CA VAL A 12 -11.81 22.25 47.35
C VAL A 12 -11.57 23.12 46.13
N ARG A 13 -10.62 24.06 46.24
CA ARG A 13 -10.08 24.74 45.06
C ARG A 13 -9.48 23.66 44.17
N GLY A 14 -10.23 23.28 43.13
CA GLY A 14 -9.71 22.51 42.02
C GLY A 14 -8.43 23.16 41.53
N GLN A 15 -7.39 22.35 41.39
CA GLN A 15 -6.12 22.74 40.79
C GLN A 15 -6.44 23.48 39.50
N GLY A 16 -5.91 24.71 39.36
CA GLY A 16 -6.10 25.50 38.16
C GLY A 16 -5.76 24.67 36.93
N ALA A 17 -6.61 24.71 35.91
CA ALA A 17 -6.39 24.00 34.66
C ALA A 17 -5.00 24.38 34.13
N VAL A 18 -4.07 23.42 34.19
CA VAL A 18 -2.81 23.53 33.49
C VAL A 18 -3.19 23.71 32.03
N PRO A 19 -2.82 24.82 31.36
CA PRO A 19 -3.13 24.96 29.94
C PRO A 19 -2.53 23.75 29.28
N ALA A 20 -3.37 22.94 28.62
CA ALA A 20 -2.94 21.72 27.97
C ALA A 20 -1.74 22.09 27.11
N ALA A 21 -0.54 21.69 27.57
CA ALA A 21 0.66 21.91 26.80
C ALA A 21 0.33 21.40 25.41
N ASN A 22 0.57 22.23 24.39
CA ASN A 22 0.20 21.94 23.01
C ASN A 22 1.11 20.80 22.53
N TYR A 23 0.89 19.62 23.09
CA TYR A 23 1.64 18.41 22.84
C TYR A 23 1.22 18.04 21.45
N ARG A 24 2.14 18.22 20.50
CA ARG A 24 1.94 17.67 19.17
C ARG A 24 1.56 16.22 19.39
N SER A 25 0.40 15.81 18.89
CA SER A 25 0.02 14.41 18.90
C SER A 25 0.99 13.70 17.94
N TYR A 26 2.19 13.37 18.40
CA TYR A 26 3.27 12.82 17.57
C TYR A 26 2.83 11.52 16.89
N SER A 27 1.96 10.76 17.56
CA SER A 27 1.25 9.60 17.02
C SER A 27 0.45 9.89 15.74
N ARG A 28 0.01 11.14 15.52
CA ARG A 28 -0.79 11.59 14.38
C ARG A 28 0.05 12.22 13.28
N CYS A 29 1.24 12.75 13.60
CA CYS A 29 2.10 13.44 12.63
C CYS A 29 2.40 12.58 11.39
N LEU A 30 2.86 11.33 11.57
CA LEU A 30 3.20 10.47 10.44
C LEU A 30 1.95 10.01 9.65
N PRO A 31 0.88 9.47 10.29
CA PRO A 31 -0.34 9.10 9.57
C PRO A 31 -0.99 10.26 8.81
N ASP A 32 -1.04 11.45 9.40
CA ASP A 32 -1.64 12.61 8.76
C ASP A 32 -0.79 13.09 7.57
N TYR A 33 0.54 13.07 7.70
CA TYR A 33 1.45 13.35 6.59
C TYR A 33 1.28 12.34 5.44
N LEU A 34 1.25 11.04 5.73
CA LEU A 34 1.03 10.01 4.71
C LEU A 34 -0.33 10.15 4.04
N ARG A 35 -1.38 10.53 4.80
CA ARG A 35 -2.71 10.81 4.22
C ARG A 35 -2.66 11.98 3.24
N ILE A 36 -1.93 13.04 3.57
CA ILE A 36 -1.75 14.19 2.67
C ILE A 36 -1.05 13.75 1.38
N LEU A 37 0.03 12.96 1.48
CA LEU A 37 0.74 12.44 0.31
C LEU A 37 -0.16 11.55 -0.55
N ALA A 38 -0.89 10.62 0.07
CA ALA A 38 -1.81 9.72 -0.62
C ALA A 38 -2.93 10.49 -1.33
N GLN A 39 -3.55 11.48 -0.66
CA GLN A 39 -4.60 12.29 -1.25
C GLN A 39 -4.09 13.09 -2.46
N ARG A 40 -2.89 13.68 -2.36
CA ARG A 40 -2.27 14.39 -3.48
C ARG A 40 -2.03 13.45 -4.66
N ALA A 41 -1.45 12.29 -4.42
CA ALA A 41 -1.19 11.29 -5.47
C ALA A 41 -2.50 10.79 -6.12
N TYR A 42 -3.53 10.55 -5.32
CA TYR A 42 -4.84 10.12 -5.77
C TYR A 42 -5.52 11.17 -6.67
N ASN A 43 -5.50 12.44 -6.25
CA ASN A 43 -6.06 13.54 -7.03
C ASN A 43 -5.35 13.70 -8.38
N LEU A 44 -4.02 13.69 -8.40
CA LEU A 44 -3.22 13.74 -9.63
C LEU A 44 -3.56 12.57 -10.56
N ARG A 45 -3.63 11.35 -10.03
CA ARG A 45 -4.01 10.17 -10.81
C ARG A 45 -5.39 10.34 -11.46
N ASN A 46 -6.38 10.78 -10.70
CA ASN A 46 -7.75 10.93 -11.19
C ASN A 46 -7.86 12.02 -12.27
N GLN A 47 -7.16 13.15 -12.11
CA GLN A 47 -7.07 14.18 -13.13
C GLN A 47 -6.49 13.63 -14.44
N GLU A 48 -5.42 12.83 -14.36
CA GLU A 48 -4.84 12.21 -15.56
C GLU A 48 -5.71 11.11 -16.17
N ILE A 49 -6.52 10.41 -15.38
CA ILE A 49 -7.46 9.40 -15.89
C ILE A 49 -8.66 10.07 -16.58
N ALA A 50 -9.16 11.19 -16.05
CA ALA A 50 -10.27 11.92 -16.66
C ALA A 50 -9.97 12.39 -18.10
N LYS A 51 -8.69 12.57 -18.45
CA LYS A 51 -8.25 12.92 -19.81
C LYS A 51 -8.30 11.75 -20.81
N LEU A 52 -8.49 10.51 -20.37
CA LEU A 52 -8.41 9.31 -21.21
C LEU A 52 -9.71 9.06 -21.98
N THR A 53 -10.09 10.00 -22.85
CA THR A 53 -11.35 9.95 -23.62
C THR A 53 -11.22 9.26 -24.97
N THR A 54 -9.99 8.95 -25.41
CA THR A 54 -9.73 8.33 -26.71
C THR A 54 -8.87 7.07 -26.57
N THR A 55 -9.00 6.16 -27.53
CA THR A 55 -8.15 4.95 -27.62
C THR A 55 -6.67 5.30 -27.69
N ALA A 56 -6.31 6.38 -28.39
CA ALA A 56 -4.93 6.86 -28.46
C ALA A 56 -4.42 7.30 -27.07
N ALA A 57 -5.18 8.11 -26.34
CA ALA A 57 -4.82 8.54 -24.99
C ALA A 57 -4.65 7.34 -24.03
N ILE A 58 -5.49 6.32 -24.14
CA ILE A 58 -5.36 5.08 -23.35
C ILE A 58 -4.06 4.36 -23.69
N ARG A 59 -3.75 4.16 -24.98
CA ARG A 59 -2.50 3.52 -25.42
C ARG A 59 -1.28 4.29 -24.93
N ASP A 60 -1.32 5.61 -24.94
CA ASP A 60 -0.24 6.47 -24.46
C ASP A 60 -0.03 6.31 -22.97
N ARG A 61 -1.13 6.27 -22.19
CA ARG A 61 -1.07 6.00 -20.76
C ARG A 61 -0.51 4.61 -20.45
N GLN A 62 -0.88 3.57 -21.21
CA GLN A 62 -0.32 2.21 -21.04
C GLN A 62 1.20 2.20 -21.24
N ARG A 63 1.71 2.89 -22.27
CA ARG A 63 3.16 3.03 -22.49
C ARG A 63 3.84 3.77 -21.33
N TRP A 64 3.23 4.85 -20.87
CA TRP A 64 3.73 5.60 -19.71
C TRP A 64 3.75 4.75 -18.44
N VAL A 65 2.68 3.99 -18.13
CA VAL A 65 2.62 3.11 -16.96
C VAL A 65 3.72 2.07 -17.01
N ARG A 66 3.91 1.40 -18.17
CA ARG A 66 4.96 0.39 -18.34
C ARG A 66 6.36 0.98 -18.11
N LYS A 67 6.63 2.16 -18.68
CA LYS A 67 7.91 2.86 -18.50
C LYS A 67 8.13 3.27 -17.04
N THR A 68 7.13 3.84 -16.40
CA THR A 68 7.20 4.29 -15.01
C THR A 68 7.39 3.12 -14.05
N PHE A 69 6.67 2.01 -14.25
CA PHE A 69 6.84 0.80 -13.45
C PHE A 69 8.29 0.33 -13.45
N TRP A 70 8.88 0.15 -14.64
CA TRP A 70 10.28 -0.29 -14.73
C TRP A 70 11.26 0.70 -14.10
N LYS A 71 11.01 2.01 -14.23
CA LYS A 71 11.83 3.01 -13.53
C LYS A 71 11.75 2.87 -12.00
N LEU A 72 10.58 2.57 -11.45
CA LEU A 72 10.37 2.47 -10.00
C LEU A 72 10.99 1.20 -9.41
N VAL A 73 10.94 0.08 -10.13
CA VAL A 73 11.45 -1.22 -9.64
C VAL A 73 12.95 -1.44 -9.92
N GLY A 74 13.65 -0.45 -10.47
CA GLY A 74 15.09 -0.51 -10.72
C GLY A 74 15.52 -0.98 -12.12
N GLY A 75 14.59 -1.02 -13.08
CA GLY A 75 14.86 -1.37 -14.47
C GLY A 75 14.32 -2.74 -14.89
N THR A 76 14.36 -3.02 -16.19
CA THR A 76 14.04 -4.36 -16.73
C THR A 76 15.23 -5.28 -16.53
N PRO A 77 15.04 -6.52 -16.03
CA PRO A 77 16.12 -7.50 -16.00
C PRO A 77 16.58 -7.82 -17.42
N GLU A 78 17.83 -8.23 -17.56
CA GLU A 78 18.36 -8.74 -18.82
C GLU A 78 17.57 -9.97 -19.28
N ARG A 79 17.27 -10.05 -20.57
CA ARG A 79 16.57 -11.20 -21.12
C ARG A 79 17.54 -12.35 -21.28
N THR A 80 17.30 -13.43 -20.54
CA THR A 80 18.06 -14.67 -20.64
C THR A 80 17.21 -15.78 -21.26
N PRO A 81 17.83 -16.79 -21.90
CA PRO A 81 17.11 -17.98 -22.32
C PRO A 81 16.37 -18.62 -21.14
N LEU A 82 15.13 -19.07 -21.38
CA LEU A 82 14.25 -19.59 -20.34
C LEU A 82 14.70 -20.98 -19.81
N ASN A 83 15.45 -21.75 -20.62
CA ASN A 83 15.97 -23.08 -20.27
C ASN A 83 14.93 -24.01 -19.61
N ALA A 84 13.66 -23.94 -20.03
CA ALA A 84 12.57 -24.71 -19.47
C ALA A 84 12.73 -26.21 -19.76
N ARG A 85 12.48 -27.05 -18.76
CA ARG A 85 12.55 -28.52 -18.83
C ARG A 85 11.37 -29.14 -18.13
N THR A 86 10.67 -30.04 -18.81
CA THR A 86 9.63 -30.86 -18.17
C THR A 86 10.28 -31.97 -17.36
N VAL A 87 10.03 -32.02 -16.06
CA VAL A 87 10.59 -33.00 -15.12
C VAL A 87 9.65 -34.17 -14.84
N GLY A 88 8.39 -34.08 -15.28
CA GLY A 88 7.42 -35.17 -15.21
C GLY A 88 6.02 -34.73 -15.60
N SER A 89 5.10 -35.66 -15.72
CA SER A 89 3.68 -35.38 -15.98
C SER A 89 2.79 -36.41 -15.31
N PHE A 90 1.51 -36.06 -15.11
CA PHE A 90 0.48 -37.01 -14.72
C PHE A 90 -0.88 -36.64 -15.27
N GLU A 91 -1.70 -37.67 -15.51
CA GLU A 91 -3.04 -37.53 -16.06
C GLU A 91 -4.10 -37.40 -14.95
N ARG A 92 -5.14 -36.63 -15.26
CA ARG A 92 -6.39 -36.51 -14.52
C ARG A 92 -7.55 -36.59 -15.50
N GLU A 93 -8.76 -36.81 -14.99
CA GLU A 93 -9.93 -36.83 -15.84
C GLU A 93 -10.12 -35.45 -16.51
N GLY A 94 -9.94 -35.41 -17.83
CA GLY A 94 -10.11 -34.21 -18.66
C GLY A 94 -8.89 -33.30 -18.80
N TYR A 95 -7.74 -33.59 -18.16
CA TYR A 95 -6.54 -32.77 -18.32
C TYR A 95 -5.23 -33.46 -17.89
N ARG A 96 -4.11 -32.99 -18.46
CA ARG A 96 -2.75 -33.40 -18.13
C ARG A 96 -2.02 -32.29 -17.38
N ILE A 97 -1.29 -32.63 -16.33
CA ILE A 97 -0.39 -31.70 -15.64
C ILE A 97 1.06 -32.03 -15.97
N GLU A 98 1.84 -31.02 -16.36
CA GLU A 98 3.27 -31.14 -16.63
C GLU A 98 4.07 -30.33 -15.62
N LYS A 99 4.96 -31.00 -14.89
CA LYS A 99 5.89 -30.32 -13.99
C LYS A 99 7.03 -29.74 -14.82
N VAL A 100 7.17 -28.42 -14.85
CA VAL A 100 8.20 -27.71 -15.60
C VAL A 100 9.12 -26.99 -14.62
N VAL A 101 10.42 -27.02 -14.88
CA VAL A 101 11.41 -26.18 -14.19
C VAL A 101 12.06 -25.29 -15.24
N TYR A 102 12.09 -23.98 -14.99
CA TYR A 102 12.72 -23.02 -15.89
C TYR A 102 13.65 -22.05 -15.16
N GLU A 103 14.57 -21.42 -15.89
CA GLU A 103 15.48 -20.42 -15.37
C GLU A 103 14.87 -19.02 -15.56
N SER A 104 14.49 -18.34 -14.47
CA SER A 104 13.99 -16.95 -14.55
C SER A 104 15.13 -15.92 -14.65
N GLN A 105 16.30 -16.29 -14.14
CA GLN A 105 17.58 -15.58 -14.22
C GLN A 105 18.70 -16.64 -14.30
N PRO A 106 19.93 -16.28 -14.69
CA PRO A 106 21.03 -17.24 -14.76
C PRO A 106 21.21 -17.99 -13.43
N ARG A 107 21.05 -19.32 -13.50
CA ARG A 107 21.14 -20.23 -12.33
C ARG A 107 20.06 -20.03 -11.26
N PHE A 108 18.93 -19.39 -11.61
CA PHE A 108 17.77 -19.24 -10.73
C PHE A 108 16.59 -20.04 -11.27
N PHE A 109 16.31 -21.18 -10.64
CA PHE A 109 15.30 -22.14 -11.09
C PHE A 109 13.94 -21.89 -10.43
N VAL A 110 12.88 -21.87 -11.23
CA VAL A 110 11.49 -21.71 -10.80
C VAL A 110 10.68 -22.92 -11.26
N PRO A 111 10.04 -23.66 -10.33
CA PRO A 111 9.11 -24.73 -10.67
C PRO A 111 7.73 -24.16 -11.05
N ALA A 112 7.07 -24.78 -12.03
CA ALA A 112 5.73 -24.48 -12.53
C ALA A 112 4.99 -25.78 -12.93
N ASN A 113 3.66 -25.71 -13.04
CA ASN A 113 2.77 -26.83 -13.38
C ASN A 113 1.69 -26.42 -14.40
#